data_AF-A0A151SZP9-F1
#
_entry.id   AF-A0A151SZP9-F1
#
_cell.length_a   1.000
_cell.length_b   1.000
_cell.length_c   1.000
_cell.angle_alpha   90.00
_cell.angle_beta   90.00
_cell.angle_gamma   90.00
#
_symmetry.space_group_name_H-M   'P 1'
#
loop_
_entity.id
_entity.type
_entity.pdbx_description
1 polymer ?
#
loop_
_entity_poly.entity_id
_entity_poly.type
_entity_poly.pdbx_seq_one_letter_code
_entity_poly.pdbx_strand_id
1 'polypeptide(L)'
;MEKSKLTLVDKKFLEDHIVSPLHSANVALRQIQVSKIEEGLNSTKEDPLINFFITEEIRKYITPKENRVGKINLYGVDKVYNTIGHACVLHKKELEKYMDYDIGSYCDDDWNLAQKLMLNGCDPLPRRRCLTRASKEYQKPHPINESLWTLPDRRNVRWGNYQCRNFECLSSKNPKRGYSKCTGCFEMDKEKVKWVSNSTSILPVDFLINDVLAIKQGEVRIGLDYGIGTGTFAARMREQNVTIVSTALNLGAPFSEIIALRGLVPLYVTLNQRLPFFDNTMDLVHTTGFMDGWIDLLLLDFILYDWDRILRPGGLLWIDRFFCSKKDLDNYMFMFLQLRYKKHKWVISPKSKDEVYVSALLEKPPRAI
;
A
#
# COMPACT_ATOMS: atom_id res chain seq x y z
N MET A 1 -18.94 35.80 -23.49
CA MET A 1 -18.63 35.45 -22.08
C MET A 1 -19.87 34.81 -21.47
N GLU A 2 -19.98 33.49 -21.61
CA GLU A 2 -21.08 32.72 -21.07
C GLU A 2 -20.71 32.31 -19.64
N LYS A 3 -21.31 32.95 -18.63
CA LYS A 3 -21.17 32.53 -17.24
C LYS A 3 -22.04 31.28 -17.05
N SER A 4 -21.43 30.11 -16.92
CA SER A 4 -22.16 28.89 -16.56
C SER A 4 -22.80 29.08 -15.18
N LYS A 5 -24.13 28.98 -15.12
CA LYS A 5 -24.87 28.97 -13.86
C LYS A 5 -24.74 27.58 -13.26
N LEU A 6 -23.89 27.45 -12.24
CA LEU A 6 -23.83 26.24 -11.41
C LEU A 6 -25.21 25.93 -10.82
N THR A 7 -25.65 24.68 -10.91
CA THR A 7 -26.95 24.27 -10.35
C THR A 7 -26.90 24.27 -8.82
N LEU A 8 -28.06 24.31 -8.16
CA LEU A 8 -28.15 24.28 -6.70
C LEU A 8 -27.50 23.00 -6.10
N VAL A 9 -27.56 21.89 -6.85
CA VAL A 9 -26.94 20.61 -6.51
C VAL A 9 -25.42 20.71 -6.58
N ASP A 10 -24.88 21.36 -7.62
CA ASP A 10 -23.43 21.57 -7.77
C ASP A 10 -22.86 22.47 -6.67
N LYS A 11 -23.61 23.50 -6.27
CA LYS A 11 -23.22 24.38 -5.15
C LYS A 11 -23.18 23.63 -3.83
N LYS A 12 -24.20 22.81 -3.54
CA LYS A 12 -24.25 22.00 -2.32
C LYS A 12 -23.13 20.96 -2.32
N PHE A 13 -22.85 20.33 -3.46
CA PHE A 13 -21.72 19.42 -3.60
C PHE A 13 -20.38 20.11 -3.31
N LEU A 14 -20.12 21.27 -3.94
CA LEU A 14 -18.94 22.08 -3.67
C LEU A 14 -18.82 22.49 -2.20
N GLU A 15 -19.92 22.89 -1.59
CA GLU A 15 -19.93 23.37 -0.21
C GLU A 15 -19.66 22.23 0.78
N ASP A 16 -20.34 21.10 0.61
CA ASP A 16 -20.24 19.94 1.50
C ASP A 16 -18.94 19.15 1.31
N HIS A 17 -18.42 19.04 0.07
CA HIS A 17 -17.31 18.13 -0.24
C HIS A 17 -15.98 18.83 -0.50
N ILE A 18 -15.99 20.15 -0.76
CA ILE A 18 -14.77 20.89 -1.10
C ILE A 18 -14.55 22.05 -0.11
N VAL A 19 -15.50 22.97 0.02
CA VAL A 19 -15.32 24.20 0.81
C VAL A 19 -15.30 23.89 2.31
N SER A 20 -16.25 23.12 2.83
CA SER A 20 -16.33 22.79 4.25
C SER A 20 -15.13 21.96 4.73
N PRO A 21 -14.71 20.88 4.03
CA PRO A 21 -13.50 20.15 4.38
C PRO A 21 -12.23 20.98 4.26
N LEU A 22 -12.07 21.79 3.21
CA LEU A 22 -10.90 22.65 3.01
C LEU A 22 -10.83 23.75 4.08
N HIS A 23 -11.97 24.34 4.44
CA HIS A 23 -12.04 25.33 5.50
C HIS A 23 -11.69 24.70 6.86
N SER A 24 -12.25 23.52 7.14
CA SER A 24 -11.93 22.75 8.36
C SER A 24 -10.45 22.39 8.42
N ALA A 25 -9.85 21.95 7.30
CA ALA A 25 -8.43 21.67 7.20
C ALA A 25 -7.57 22.92 7.41
N ASN A 26 -7.93 24.05 6.79
CA ASN A 26 -7.24 25.32 6.95
C ASN A 26 -7.35 25.86 8.39
N VAL A 27 -8.49 25.68 9.06
CA VAL A 27 -8.66 26.06 10.46
C VAL A 27 -7.81 25.17 11.36
N ALA A 28 -7.82 23.85 11.16
CA ALA A 28 -6.98 22.92 11.90
C ALA A 28 -5.48 23.20 11.70
N LEU A 29 -5.05 23.46 10.46
CA LEU A 29 -3.66 23.82 10.14
C LEU A 29 -3.25 25.18 10.73
N ARG A 30 -4.17 26.16 10.79
CA ARG A 30 -3.91 27.45 11.45
C ARG A 30 -3.86 27.35 12.97
N GLN A 31 -4.58 26.39 13.57
CA GLN A 31 -4.48 26.09 15.00
C GLN A 31 -3.16 25.40 15.34
N ILE A 32 -2.55 24.70 14.37
CA ILE A 32 -1.19 24.17 14.47
C ILE A 32 -0.22 25.25 13.99
N GLN A 33 -0.08 26.34 14.75
CA GLN A 33 1.04 27.26 14.52
C GLN A 33 2.34 26.53 14.84
N VAL A 34 3.00 25.95 13.84
CA VAL A 34 4.38 25.45 14.01
C VAL A 34 5.22 26.66 14.41
N SER A 35 5.63 26.71 15.68
CA SER A 35 6.46 27.79 16.19
C SER A 35 7.73 27.85 15.35
N LYS A 36 8.12 29.06 14.92
CA LYS A 36 9.45 29.26 14.32
C LYS A 36 10.48 28.71 15.32
N ILE A 37 11.39 27.86 14.83
CA ILE A 37 12.55 27.42 15.59
C ILE A 37 13.42 28.66 15.79
N GLU A 38 13.21 29.36 16.90
CA GLU A 38 14.13 30.36 17.40
C GLU A 38 15.13 29.63 18.30
N GLU A 39 16.39 29.64 17.90
CA GLU A 39 17.52 29.24 18.73
C GLU A 39 17.61 30.21 19.92
N GLY A 40 17.04 29.83 21.07
CA GLY A 40 17.13 30.65 22.27
C GLY A 40 16.21 30.24 23.41
N LEU A 41 16.84 29.73 24.47
CA LEU A 41 16.47 29.68 25.89
C LEU A 41 15.00 29.43 26.32
N ASN A 42 14.82 28.36 27.09
CA ASN A 42 13.94 28.24 28.27
C ASN A 42 12.63 29.06 28.26
N SER A 43 11.76 28.77 27.31
CA SER A 43 10.32 28.87 27.54
C SER A 43 9.72 27.51 27.23
N THR A 44 8.84 27.03 28.10
CA THR A 44 7.92 25.93 27.83
C THR A 44 7.01 26.36 26.68
N LYS A 45 7.54 26.39 25.45
CA LYS A 45 6.78 26.63 24.23
C LYS A 45 5.87 25.42 24.06
N GLU A 46 4.61 25.59 24.43
CA GLU A 46 3.55 24.63 24.16
C GLU A 46 3.57 24.32 22.66
N ASP A 47 3.76 23.04 22.32
CA ASP A 47 3.66 22.58 20.94
C ASP A 47 2.18 22.49 20.56
N PRO A 48 1.69 23.31 19.61
CA PRO A 48 0.27 23.34 19.28
C PRO A 48 -0.25 22.01 18.73
N LEU A 49 0.62 21.19 18.13
CA LEU A 49 0.25 19.84 17.70
C LEU A 49 0.03 18.91 18.89
N ILE A 50 0.84 19.04 19.96
CA ILE A 50 0.67 18.27 21.20
C ILE A 50 -0.65 18.65 21.87
N ASN A 51 -0.95 19.95 21.94
CA ASN A 51 -2.16 20.43 22.59
C ASN A 51 -3.44 20.19 21.78
N PHE A 52 -3.33 19.95 20.48
CA PHE A 52 -4.46 19.61 19.63
C PHE A 52 -5.17 18.31 20.04
N PHE A 53 -4.43 17.32 20.52
CA PHE A 53 -4.97 16.02 20.93
C PHE A 53 -5.27 15.96 22.43
N ILE A 54 -6.36 15.29 22.79
CA ILE A 54 -6.83 15.11 24.17
C ILE A 54 -6.27 13.80 24.74
N THR A 55 -6.30 12.71 23.96
CA THR A 55 -5.83 11.38 24.41
C THR A 55 -4.35 11.42 24.80
N GLU A 56 -4.05 11.07 26.05
CA GLU A 56 -2.69 11.16 26.59
C GLU A 56 -1.66 10.34 25.80
N GLU A 57 -2.02 9.15 25.33
CA GLU A 57 -1.09 8.30 24.59
C GLU A 57 -0.65 8.94 23.26
N ILE A 58 -1.55 9.67 22.58
CA ILE A 58 -1.17 10.45 21.39
C ILE A 58 -0.19 11.54 21.79
N ARG A 59 -0.55 12.37 22.78
CA ARG A 59 0.28 13.48 23.26
C ARG A 59 1.68 12.98 23.61
N LYS A 60 1.76 11.90 24.40
CA LYS A 60 3.01 11.23 24.78
C LYS A 60 3.74 10.69 23.55
N TYR A 61 3.07 10.14 22.55
CA TYR A 61 3.73 9.68 21.33
C TYR A 61 4.39 10.83 20.56
N ILE A 62 3.65 11.89 20.24
CA ILE A 62 4.18 13.02 19.42
C ILE A 62 5.17 13.92 20.17
N THR A 63 5.16 13.92 21.51
CA THR A 63 6.16 14.65 22.30
C THR A 63 7.58 14.19 21.94
N PRO A 64 8.54 15.09 21.66
CA PRO A 64 9.93 14.71 21.45
C PRO A 64 10.52 13.97 22.65
N LYS A 65 11.38 12.97 22.39
CA LYS A 65 12.05 12.20 23.45
C LYS A 65 13.49 12.66 23.59
N GLU A 66 13.83 13.15 24.77
CA GLU A 66 15.20 13.57 25.07
C GLU A 66 16.14 12.36 25.21
N ASN A 67 17.39 12.55 24.82
CA ASN A 67 18.41 11.53 25.01
C ASN A 67 18.73 11.39 26.52
N ARG A 68 18.80 10.14 27.02
CA ARG A 68 18.99 9.83 28.45
C ARG A 68 20.20 10.50 29.13
N VAL A 69 21.22 10.90 28.36
CA VAL A 69 22.47 11.46 28.88
C VAL A 69 22.65 12.93 28.43
N GLY A 70 21.65 13.55 27.80
CA GLY A 70 21.75 14.90 27.23
C GLY A 70 22.81 15.05 26.13
N LYS A 71 23.41 13.94 25.68
CA LYS A 71 24.37 13.90 24.58
C LYS A 71 23.66 13.68 23.26
N ILE A 72 24.26 14.17 22.18
CA ILE A 72 23.87 13.88 20.81
C ILE A 72 23.93 12.35 20.60
N ASN A 73 22.89 11.78 20.01
CA ASN A 73 22.83 10.34 19.75
C ASN A 73 23.59 9.98 18.46
N LEU A 74 23.62 8.68 18.12
CA LEU A 74 24.30 8.16 16.92
C LEU A 74 23.82 8.83 15.61
N TYR A 75 22.58 9.33 15.58
CA TYR A 75 21.98 9.98 14.43
C TYR A 75 22.28 11.48 14.35
N GLY A 76 23.10 12.02 15.26
CA GLY A 76 23.46 13.43 15.25
C GLY A 76 22.39 14.36 15.83
N VAL A 77 21.37 13.82 16.53
CA VAL A 77 20.29 14.63 17.14
C VAL A 77 20.30 14.54 18.67
N ASP A 78 19.90 15.63 19.33
CA ASP A 78 19.76 15.76 20.79
C ASP A 78 18.42 15.24 21.32
N LYS A 79 17.40 15.20 20.45
CA LYS A 79 16.07 14.64 20.71
C LYS A 79 15.60 13.76 19.55
N VAL A 80 14.77 12.78 19.88
CA VAL A 80 14.12 11.91 18.90
C VAL A 80 12.67 12.37 18.70
N TYR A 81 12.34 12.71 17.47
CA TYR A 81 10.99 13.09 17.06
C TYR A 81 10.25 11.86 16.52
N ASN A 82 9.05 11.59 17.03
CA ASN A 82 8.21 10.55 16.46
C ASN A 82 7.45 11.10 15.24
N THR A 83 7.19 10.24 14.25
CA THR A 83 6.47 10.60 13.04
C THR A 83 4.98 10.30 13.20
N ILE A 84 4.15 11.21 12.71
CA ILE A 84 2.69 11.05 12.58
C ILE A 84 2.28 11.60 11.22
N GLY A 85 1.36 10.92 10.53
CA GLY A 85 0.83 11.41 9.26
C GLY A 85 0.20 12.80 9.41
N HIS A 86 0.56 13.73 8.52
CA HIS A 86 0.06 15.11 8.60
C HIS A 86 -1.48 15.19 8.53
N ALA A 87 -2.13 14.32 7.77
CA ALA A 87 -3.58 14.28 7.66
C ALA A 87 -4.29 13.69 8.90
N CYS A 88 -3.56 13.15 9.87
CA CYS A 88 -4.15 12.66 11.13
C CYS A 88 -4.94 13.73 11.88
N VAL A 89 -4.57 15.01 11.74
CA VAL A 89 -5.27 16.13 12.38
C VAL A 89 -6.68 16.33 11.84
N LEU A 90 -6.93 15.91 10.58
CA LEU A 90 -8.25 15.92 9.96
C LEU A 90 -9.16 14.79 10.49
N HIS A 91 -8.55 13.75 11.06
CA HIS A 91 -9.23 12.56 11.60
C HIS A 91 -9.06 12.46 13.12
N LYS A 92 -9.08 13.60 13.81
CA LYS A 92 -8.84 13.69 15.25
C LYS A 92 -9.66 12.67 16.05
N LYS A 93 -10.97 12.61 15.86
CA LYS A 93 -11.87 11.74 16.64
C LYS A 93 -11.54 10.25 16.45
N GLU A 94 -11.35 9.83 15.20
CA GLU A 94 -10.97 8.46 14.89
C GLU A 94 -9.59 8.09 15.42
N LEU A 95 -8.62 9.01 15.36
CA LEU A 95 -7.29 8.78 15.88
C LEU A 95 -7.28 8.73 17.42
N GLU A 96 -8.03 9.61 18.08
CA GLU A 96 -8.20 9.60 19.54
C GLU A 96 -8.82 8.29 20.01
N LYS A 97 -9.84 7.79 19.29
CA LYS A 97 -10.41 6.46 19.54
C LYS A 97 -9.40 5.34 19.30
N TYR A 98 -8.62 5.39 18.22
CA TYR A 98 -7.58 4.38 17.92
C TYR A 98 -6.51 4.30 19.02
N MET A 99 -6.26 5.41 19.70
CA MET A 99 -5.25 5.57 20.74
C MET A 99 -5.80 5.54 22.17
N ASP A 100 -7.09 5.26 22.32
CA ASP A 100 -7.77 5.08 23.60
C ASP A 100 -7.61 3.63 24.06
N TYR A 101 -6.60 3.38 24.88
CA TYR A 101 -6.31 2.06 25.43
C TYR A 101 -5.49 2.17 26.72
N ASP A 102 -5.58 1.14 27.56
CA ASP A 102 -4.71 1.01 28.72
C ASP A 102 -3.37 0.38 28.33
N ILE A 103 -2.26 0.92 28.85
CA ILE A 103 -0.92 0.40 28.60
C ILE A 103 -0.83 -1.07 29.08
N GLY A 104 -0.31 -1.94 28.22
CA GLY A 104 -0.17 -3.38 28.52
C GLY A 104 -1.47 -4.18 28.46
N SER A 105 -2.63 -3.53 28.28
CA SER A 105 -3.90 -4.21 28.00
C SER A 105 -3.94 -4.71 26.55
N TYR A 106 -4.99 -5.44 26.18
CA TYR A 106 -5.20 -5.83 24.79
C TYR A 106 -5.77 -4.68 23.97
N CYS A 107 -5.13 -4.36 22.83
CA CYS A 107 -5.69 -3.41 21.88
C CYS A 107 -7.09 -3.87 21.44
N ASP A 108 -7.95 -2.91 21.12
CA ASP A 108 -9.23 -3.20 20.49
C ASP A 108 -9.07 -3.88 19.13
N ASP A 109 -10.12 -4.59 18.70
CA ASP A 109 -10.15 -5.21 17.37
C ASP A 109 -10.54 -4.21 16.30
N ASP A 110 -9.67 -3.23 16.07
CA ASP A 110 -9.94 -2.01 15.30
C ASP A 110 -9.02 -1.87 14.08
N TRP A 111 -8.52 -2.98 13.53
CA TRP A 111 -7.64 -2.96 12.36
C TRP A 111 -8.27 -2.23 11.16
N ASN A 112 -9.59 -2.27 11.02
CA ASN A 112 -10.34 -1.56 10.00
C ASN A 112 -10.36 -0.04 10.23
N LEU A 113 -10.39 0.41 11.49
CA LEU A 113 -10.21 1.82 11.86
C LEU A 113 -8.79 2.29 11.53
N ALA A 114 -7.78 1.49 11.87
CA ALA A 114 -6.38 1.77 11.53
C ALA A 114 -6.20 1.90 10.02
N GLN A 115 -6.71 0.94 9.24
CA GLN A 115 -6.64 1.00 7.78
C GLN A 115 -7.41 2.20 7.22
N LYS A 116 -8.58 2.54 7.78
CA LYS A 116 -9.33 3.74 7.39
C LYS A 116 -8.48 4.99 7.59
N LEU A 117 -7.81 5.15 8.72
CA LEU A 117 -6.93 6.28 8.98
C LEU A 117 -5.78 6.34 7.95
N MET A 118 -5.09 5.22 7.71
CA MET A 118 -3.98 5.15 6.74
C MET A 118 -4.42 5.53 5.32
N LEU A 119 -5.57 5.01 4.87
CA LEU A 119 -6.14 5.29 3.55
C LEU A 119 -6.54 6.76 3.37
N ASN A 120 -6.83 7.48 4.45
CA ASN A 120 -7.11 8.92 4.43
C ASN A 120 -5.86 9.77 4.74
N GLY A 121 -4.65 9.21 4.61
CA GLY A 121 -3.39 9.95 4.74
C GLY A 121 -2.87 10.09 6.17
N CYS A 122 -3.55 9.53 7.18
CA CYS A 122 -3.04 9.45 8.54
C CYS A 122 -2.05 8.28 8.65
N ASP A 123 -0.91 8.41 7.97
CA ASP A 123 0.20 7.47 8.00
C ASP A 123 1.56 8.21 8.04
N PRO A 124 2.54 7.76 8.83
CA PRO A 124 2.49 6.61 9.74
C PRO A 124 1.52 6.83 10.92
N LEU A 125 0.84 5.77 11.31
CA LEU A 125 0.03 5.77 12.53
C LEU A 125 0.93 5.80 13.79
N PRO A 126 0.49 6.46 14.87
CA PRO A 126 1.16 6.38 16.15
C PRO A 126 1.29 4.94 16.66
N ARG A 127 2.46 4.61 17.22
CA ARG A 127 2.71 3.29 17.82
C ARG A 127 1.91 3.13 19.10
N ARG A 128 1.18 2.02 19.21
CA ARG A 128 0.41 1.68 20.41
C ARG A 128 1.24 0.91 21.43
N ARG A 129 0.94 1.11 22.72
CA ARG A 129 1.54 0.38 23.86
C ARG A 129 0.59 -0.66 24.47
N CYS A 130 -0.39 -1.10 23.71
CA CYS A 130 -1.25 -2.24 24.01
C CYS A 130 -0.77 -3.50 23.26
N LEU A 131 -1.24 -4.66 23.69
CA LEU A 131 -0.90 -5.97 23.12
C LEU A 131 -1.85 -6.33 21.98
N THR A 132 -1.31 -6.70 20.82
CA THR A 132 -2.11 -7.17 19.68
C THR A 132 -2.82 -8.48 20.04
N ARG A 133 -4.14 -8.54 19.78
CA ARG A 133 -4.92 -9.76 19.97
C ARG A 133 -4.57 -10.79 18.89
N ALA A 134 -4.31 -12.02 19.30
CA ALA A 134 -4.18 -13.18 18.42
C ALA A 134 -5.51 -13.96 18.31
N SER A 135 -5.61 -14.87 17.35
CA SER A 135 -6.72 -15.83 17.31
C SER A 135 -6.64 -16.78 18.52
N LYS A 136 -7.78 -17.06 19.15
CA LYS A 136 -7.88 -18.04 20.24
C LYS A 136 -7.62 -19.47 19.78
N GLU A 137 -7.84 -19.74 18.50
CA GLU A 137 -7.73 -21.09 17.91
C GLU A 137 -6.40 -21.30 17.18
N TYR A 138 -5.33 -20.55 17.52
CA TYR A 138 -4.06 -20.63 16.79
C TYR A 138 -3.56 -22.07 16.60
N GLN A 139 -3.15 -22.39 15.38
CA GLN A 139 -2.57 -23.67 15.01
C GLN A 139 -1.25 -23.47 14.28
N LYS A 140 -0.32 -24.40 14.46
CA LYS A 140 0.92 -24.47 13.69
C LYS A 140 0.63 -24.34 12.18
N PRO A 141 1.22 -23.38 11.47
CA PRO A 141 1.07 -23.23 10.02
C PRO A 141 1.63 -24.43 9.25
N HIS A 142 1.19 -24.59 8.00
CA HIS A 142 1.73 -25.57 7.08
C HIS A 142 3.25 -25.37 6.85
N PRO A 143 4.02 -26.45 6.62
CA PRO A 143 5.40 -26.33 6.15
C PRO A 143 5.46 -25.56 4.84
N ILE A 144 6.59 -24.89 4.58
CA ILE A 144 6.73 -23.98 3.44
C ILE A 144 6.42 -24.63 2.08
N ASN A 145 6.76 -25.92 1.91
CA ASN A 145 6.54 -26.63 0.65
C ASN A 145 5.05 -26.84 0.34
N GLU A 146 4.21 -26.92 1.38
CA GLU A 146 2.76 -27.11 1.27
C GLU A 146 2.02 -25.76 1.30
N SER A 147 2.50 -24.83 2.13
CA SER A 147 1.82 -23.56 2.41
C SER A 147 1.66 -22.66 1.17
N LEU A 148 2.48 -22.83 0.13
CA LEU A 148 2.40 -22.02 -1.07
C LEU A 148 1.09 -22.20 -1.83
N TRP A 149 0.54 -23.42 -1.87
CA TRP A 149 -0.59 -23.77 -2.74
C TRP A 149 -1.77 -24.42 -2.01
N THR A 150 -1.63 -24.67 -0.71
CA THR A 150 -2.75 -25.10 0.15
C THR A 150 -3.45 -23.87 0.73
N LEU A 151 -4.77 -23.83 0.63
CA LEU A 151 -5.56 -22.77 1.26
C LEU A 151 -5.45 -22.89 2.79
N PRO A 152 -5.00 -21.86 3.52
CA PRO A 152 -4.87 -21.95 4.97
C PRO A 152 -6.22 -22.12 5.66
N ASP A 153 -6.22 -22.68 6.87
CA ASP A 153 -7.42 -22.79 7.71
C ASP A 153 -7.81 -21.44 8.36
N ARG A 154 -9.10 -21.32 8.76
CA ARG A 154 -9.68 -20.16 9.44
C ARG A 154 -9.01 -19.82 10.77
N ARG A 155 -8.40 -20.80 11.43
CA ARG A 155 -7.92 -20.74 12.81
C ARG A 155 -6.88 -19.65 13.08
N ASN A 156 -6.06 -19.29 12.10
CA ASN A 156 -4.98 -18.32 12.25
C ASN A 156 -5.34 -16.89 11.83
N VAL A 157 -6.63 -16.61 11.61
CA VAL A 157 -7.11 -15.29 11.19
C VAL A 157 -8.22 -14.80 12.12
N ARG A 158 -8.23 -13.49 12.39
CA ARG A 158 -9.27 -12.85 13.18
C ARG A 158 -10.40 -12.38 12.27
N TRP A 159 -11.44 -13.19 12.18
CA TRP A 159 -12.54 -12.96 11.24
C TRP A 159 -13.52 -11.87 11.64
N GLY A 160 -13.46 -11.33 12.87
CA GLY A 160 -14.50 -10.50 13.52
C GLY A 160 -15.09 -9.40 12.63
N ASN A 161 -14.22 -8.64 11.95
CA ASN A 161 -14.59 -7.50 11.10
C ASN A 161 -14.73 -7.83 9.60
N TYR A 162 -14.73 -9.12 9.22
CA TYR A 162 -14.99 -9.57 7.86
C TYR A 162 -16.38 -10.18 7.73
N GLN A 163 -16.96 -10.09 6.52
CA GLN A 163 -18.25 -10.75 6.22
C GLN A 163 -18.11 -12.27 6.22
N CYS A 164 -16.99 -12.77 5.68
CA CYS A 164 -16.64 -14.19 5.71
C CYS A 164 -15.98 -14.60 7.04
N ARG A 165 -16.06 -15.89 7.38
CA ARG A 165 -15.48 -16.48 8.59
C ARG A 165 -14.43 -17.57 8.31
N ASN A 166 -14.13 -17.81 7.04
CA ASN A 166 -13.09 -18.70 6.54
C ASN A 166 -12.72 -18.29 5.11
N PHE A 167 -11.66 -18.89 4.57
CA PHE A 167 -11.18 -18.56 3.23
C PHE A 167 -12.07 -19.14 2.13
N GLU A 168 -12.73 -20.27 2.36
CA GLU A 168 -13.66 -20.90 1.40
C GLU A 168 -14.84 -19.97 1.07
N CYS A 169 -15.33 -19.23 2.07
CA CYS A 169 -16.37 -18.23 1.89
C CYS A 169 -15.96 -17.10 0.93
N LEU A 170 -14.66 -16.82 0.78
CA LEU A 170 -14.12 -15.79 -0.12
C LEU A 170 -14.06 -16.23 -1.59
N SER A 171 -14.50 -17.46 -1.89
CA SER A 171 -14.64 -17.98 -3.25
C SER A 171 -15.39 -17.02 -4.17
N SER A 172 -14.98 -16.93 -5.44
CA SER A 172 -15.59 -16.02 -6.42
C SER A 172 -17.09 -16.29 -6.66
N LYS A 173 -17.55 -17.51 -6.38
CA LYS A 173 -18.96 -17.90 -6.51
C LYS A 173 -19.86 -17.32 -5.43
N ASN A 174 -19.31 -16.82 -4.32
CA ASN A 174 -20.09 -16.24 -3.23
C ASN A 174 -20.32 -14.72 -3.46
N PRO A 175 -21.55 -14.27 -3.73
CA PRO A 175 -21.84 -12.85 -3.95
C PRO A 175 -21.74 -12.02 -2.65
N LYS A 176 -21.83 -12.65 -1.47
CA LYS A 176 -21.78 -11.99 -0.15
C LYS A 176 -20.39 -12.03 0.49
N ARG A 177 -19.34 -12.26 -0.30
CA ARG A 177 -17.97 -12.43 0.21
C ARG A 177 -17.30 -11.14 0.72
N GLY A 178 -17.97 -9.99 0.62
CA GLY A 178 -17.47 -8.71 1.12
C GLY A 178 -16.34 -8.07 0.29
N TYR A 179 -15.86 -8.73 -0.76
CA TYR A 179 -14.82 -8.21 -1.65
C TYR A 179 -14.98 -8.75 -3.08
N SER A 180 -14.92 -7.87 -4.08
CA SER A 180 -15.17 -8.24 -5.48
C SER A 180 -14.02 -7.93 -6.45
N LYS A 181 -12.97 -7.23 -6.01
CA LYS A 181 -11.92 -6.74 -6.91
C LYS A 181 -10.99 -7.84 -7.43
N CYS A 182 -10.85 -8.96 -6.72
CA CYS A 182 -10.15 -10.13 -7.22
C CYS A 182 -11.07 -11.33 -7.40
N THR A 183 -11.18 -11.79 -8.63
CA THR A 183 -11.90 -13.02 -9.00
C THR A 183 -10.94 -14.20 -8.93
N GLY A 184 -11.28 -15.20 -8.11
CA GLY A 184 -10.49 -16.43 -7.99
C GLY A 184 -9.26 -16.35 -7.08
N CYS A 185 -8.98 -15.20 -6.43
CA CYS A 185 -7.82 -15.03 -5.55
C CYS A 185 -7.65 -16.11 -4.46
N PHE A 186 -8.76 -16.69 -3.99
CA PHE A 186 -8.80 -17.72 -2.95
C PHE A 186 -9.00 -19.14 -3.51
N GLU A 187 -8.91 -19.31 -4.83
CA GLU A 187 -9.03 -20.60 -5.53
C GLU A 187 -7.62 -21.02 -5.98
N MET A 188 -6.88 -21.70 -5.10
CA MET A 188 -5.46 -22.00 -5.32
C MET A 188 -5.19 -22.79 -6.61
N ASP A 189 -6.12 -23.63 -7.05
CA ASP A 189 -6.03 -24.35 -8.34
C ASP A 189 -6.01 -23.43 -9.58
N LYS A 190 -6.61 -22.23 -9.48
CA LYS A 190 -6.56 -21.21 -10.53
C LYS A 190 -5.38 -20.27 -10.35
N GLU A 191 -5.00 -19.98 -9.12
CA GLU A 191 -3.84 -19.14 -8.84
C GLU A 191 -2.53 -19.85 -9.25
N LYS A 192 -2.43 -21.17 -9.04
CA LYS A 192 -1.28 -22.00 -9.41
C LYS A 192 -1.10 -22.18 -10.92
N VAL A 193 -1.80 -21.47 -11.80
CA VAL A 193 -1.53 -21.55 -13.26
C VAL A 193 -1.09 -20.21 -13.84
N LYS A 194 -1.21 -19.14 -13.05
CA LYS A 194 -0.79 -17.80 -13.46
C LYS A 194 0.72 -17.75 -13.71
N TRP A 195 1.10 -17.07 -14.80
CA TRP A 195 2.48 -16.82 -15.26
C TRP A 195 3.35 -18.04 -15.60
N VAL A 196 2.78 -19.26 -15.69
CA VAL A 196 3.53 -20.50 -15.96
C VAL A 196 3.25 -21.13 -17.31
N SER A 197 1.98 -21.21 -17.73
CA SER A 197 1.62 -21.86 -19.00
C SER A 197 0.79 -20.94 -19.87
N ASN A 198 1.02 -20.98 -21.18
CA ASN A 198 0.18 -20.29 -22.16
C ASN A 198 -1.27 -20.83 -22.19
N SER A 199 -1.54 -21.96 -21.54
CA SER A 199 -2.86 -22.59 -21.49
C SER A 199 -3.92 -21.75 -20.77
N THR A 200 -3.51 -20.79 -19.94
CA THR A 200 -4.42 -19.79 -19.33
C THR A 200 -4.44 -18.45 -20.05
N SER A 201 -3.45 -18.16 -20.89
CA SER A 201 -3.33 -16.88 -21.59
C SER A 201 -4.14 -16.93 -22.90
N ILE A 202 -5.44 -16.68 -22.78
CA ILE A 202 -6.29 -16.37 -23.95
C ILE A 202 -5.86 -15.03 -24.56
N LEU A 203 -5.13 -14.19 -23.81
CA LEU A 203 -4.75 -12.84 -24.22
C LEU A 203 -3.23 -12.72 -24.43
N PRO A 204 -2.76 -12.04 -25.49
CA PRO A 204 -1.33 -11.83 -25.79
C PRO A 204 -0.55 -11.00 -24.75
N VAL A 205 -1.21 -10.53 -23.70
CA VAL A 205 -0.66 -9.59 -22.70
C VAL A 205 0.03 -10.26 -21.52
N ASP A 206 -0.07 -11.57 -21.39
CA ASP A 206 0.52 -12.30 -20.26
C ASP A 206 1.99 -12.61 -20.52
N PHE A 207 2.88 -12.15 -19.64
CA PHE A 207 4.30 -12.52 -19.68
C PHE A 207 4.57 -13.68 -18.73
N LEU A 208 5.28 -14.70 -19.21
CA LEU A 208 5.66 -15.84 -18.38
C LEU A 208 6.85 -15.47 -17.48
N ILE A 209 6.86 -15.98 -16.24
CA ILE A 209 7.96 -15.74 -15.30
C ILE A 209 9.29 -16.21 -15.89
N ASN A 210 9.31 -17.39 -16.52
CA ASN A 210 10.53 -17.94 -17.13
C ASN A 210 11.09 -17.03 -18.22
N ASP A 211 10.23 -16.46 -19.06
CA ASP A 211 10.64 -15.51 -20.12
C ASP A 211 11.21 -14.22 -19.53
N VAL A 212 10.58 -13.68 -18.48
CA VAL A 212 11.03 -12.45 -17.83
C VAL A 212 12.38 -12.67 -17.15
N LEU A 213 12.53 -13.77 -16.42
CA LEU A 213 13.78 -14.12 -15.74
C LEU A 213 14.91 -14.46 -16.73
N ALA A 214 14.59 -15.01 -17.90
CA ALA A 214 15.58 -15.32 -18.93
C ALA A 214 16.25 -14.08 -19.53
N ILE A 215 15.60 -12.91 -19.49
CA ILE A 215 16.20 -11.65 -19.97
C ILE A 215 17.41 -11.26 -19.12
N LYS A 216 17.38 -11.57 -17.81
CA LYS A 216 18.45 -11.28 -16.86
C LYS A 216 18.73 -12.50 -15.99
N GLN A 217 19.21 -13.56 -16.64
CA GLN A 217 19.38 -14.86 -16.02
C GLN A 217 20.31 -14.79 -14.79
N GLY A 218 19.78 -15.14 -13.62
CA GLY A 218 20.53 -15.15 -12.35
C GLY A 218 20.69 -13.78 -11.67
N GLU A 219 20.20 -12.68 -12.27
CA GLU A 219 20.34 -11.34 -11.69
C GLU A 219 19.15 -10.95 -10.79
N VAL A 220 17.94 -11.43 -11.09
CA VAL A 220 16.73 -11.13 -10.32
C VAL A 220 16.65 -12.04 -9.10
N ARG A 221 16.75 -11.48 -7.90
CA ARG A 221 16.79 -12.22 -6.62
C ARG A 221 15.82 -11.67 -5.59
N ILE A 222 15.58 -10.36 -5.63
CA ILE A 222 14.63 -9.68 -4.75
C ILE A 222 13.74 -8.72 -5.54
N GLY A 223 12.46 -8.70 -5.21
CA GLY A 223 11.52 -7.77 -5.84
C GLY A 223 10.34 -7.36 -4.98
N LEU A 224 9.58 -6.43 -5.50
CA LEU A 224 8.34 -5.92 -4.94
C LEU A 224 7.17 -6.30 -5.86
N ASP A 225 6.12 -6.86 -5.28
CA ASP A 225 4.83 -7.06 -5.95
C ASP A 225 3.85 -6.03 -5.41
N TYR A 226 3.67 -4.97 -6.20
CA TYR A 226 2.84 -3.82 -5.90
C TYR A 226 1.43 -4.04 -6.46
N GLY A 227 0.57 -4.65 -5.65
CA GLY A 227 -0.79 -4.99 -6.02
C GLY A 227 -1.63 -5.44 -4.83
N ILE A 228 -2.83 -5.94 -5.12
CA ILE A 228 -3.66 -6.65 -4.14
C ILE A 228 -3.88 -8.07 -4.63
N GLY A 229 -3.56 -9.02 -3.77
CA GLY A 229 -3.85 -10.42 -4.01
C GLY A 229 -3.42 -11.27 -2.83
N THR A 230 -3.43 -12.58 -3.03
CA THR A 230 -3.09 -13.54 -1.97
C THR A 230 -1.60 -13.87 -1.93
N GLY A 231 -0.75 -13.14 -2.67
CA GLY A 231 0.69 -13.38 -2.80
C GLY A 231 1.05 -14.41 -3.88
N THR A 232 0.19 -14.63 -4.87
CA THR A 232 0.42 -15.65 -5.91
C THR A 232 1.68 -15.39 -6.73
N PHE A 233 1.95 -14.14 -7.08
CA PHE A 233 3.19 -13.79 -7.78
C PHE A 233 4.41 -14.10 -6.92
N ALA A 234 4.38 -13.71 -5.64
CA ALA A 234 5.44 -14.03 -4.70
C ALA A 234 5.65 -15.55 -4.51
N ALA A 235 4.57 -16.35 -4.47
CA ALA A 235 4.67 -17.81 -4.41
C ALA A 235 5.37 -18.39 -5.65
N ARG A 236 5.02 -17.91 -6.85
CA ARG A 236 5.65 -18.34 -8.10
C ARG A 236 7.12 -17.96 -8.20
N MET A 237 7.44 -16.72 -7.84
CA MET A 237 8.82 -16.24 -7.83
C MET A 237 9.67 -17.00 -6.80
N ARG A 238 9.09 -17.41 -5.67
CA ARG A 238 9.77 -18.24 -4.67
C ARG A 238 10.18 -19.61 -5.20
N GLU A 239 9.36 -20.25 -6.04
CA GLU A 239 9.73 -21.51 -6.71
C GLU A 239 10.96 -21.34 -7.64
N GLN A 240 11.22 -20.11 -8.09
CA GLN A 240 12.41 -19.70 -8.85
C GLN A 240 13.52 -19.13 -7.94
N ASN A 241 13.44 -19.32 -6.62
CA ASN A 241 14.36 -18.77 -5.61
C ASN A 241 14.44 -17.23 -5.57
N VAL A 242 13.39 -16.53 -5.98
CA VAL A 242 13.29 -15.07 -5.89
C VAL A 242 12.41 -14.68 -4.71
N THR A 243 12.93 -13.80 -3.86
CA THR A 243 12.19 -13.27 -2.71
C THR A 243 11.37 -12.07 -3.14
N ILE A 244 10.05 -12.16 -2.98
CA ILE A 244 9.15 -11.05 -3.28
C ILE A 244 8.51 -10.54 -2.00
N VAL A 245 8.54 -9.24 -1.83
CA VAL A 245 7.72 -8.52 -0.86
C VAL A 245 6.43 -8.11 -1.56
N SER A 246 5.27 -8.55 -1.07
CA SER A 246 3.97 -8.22 -1.67
C SER A 246 3.28 -7.14 -0.84
N THR A 247 2.88 -6.04 -1.48
CA THR A 247 2.01 -5.06 -0.81
C THR A 247 0.67 -5.69 -0.46
N ALA A 248 0.11 -5.32 0.68
CA ALA A 248 -1.18 -5.85 1.12
C ALA A 248 -1.99 -4.80 1.88
N LEU A 249 -3.29 -4.82 1.65
CA LEU A 249 -4.30 -4.15 2.47
C LEU A 249 -5.46 -5.11 2.66
N ASN A 250 -6.07 -5.10 3.83
CA ASN A 250 -7.18 -5.96 4.17
C ASN A 250 -8.51 -5.35 3.71
N LEU A 251 -8.76 -5.41 2.40
CA LEU A 251 -9.98 -4.88 1.78
C LEU A 251 -11.04 -5.97 1.69
N GLY A 252 -11.90 -6.09 2.70
CA GLY A 252 -12.98 -7.08 2.75
C GLY A 252 -12.52 -8.54 2.86
N ALA A 253 -11.20 -8.78 2.79
CA ALA A 253 -10.56 -10.07 2.97
C ALA A 253 -9.17 -9.90 3.67
N PRO A 254 -8.70 -10.91 4.40
CA PRO A 254 -7.45 -10.87 5.18
C PRO A 254 -6.22 -11.16 4.31
N PHE A 255 -5.88 -10.24 3.42
CA PHE A 255 -4.79 -10.40 2.44
C PHE A 255 -3.41 -10.50 3.08
N SER A 256 -3.15 -9.68 4.10
CA SER A 256 -1.85 -9.68 4.79
C SER A 256 -1.62 -11.01 5.50
N GLU A 257 -2.67 -11.54 6.14
CA GLU A 257 -2.64 -12.79 6.87
C GLU A 257 -2.47 -13.99 5.94
N ILE A 258 -3.18 -14.05 4.80
CA ILE A 258 -3.01 -15.16 3.85
C ILE A 258 -1.60 -15.16 3.22
N ILE A 259 -1.05 -14.00 2.87
CA ILE A 259 0.33 -13.91 2.35
C ILE A 259 1.31 -14.47 3.39
N ALA A 260 1.17 -14.04 4.66
CA ALA A 260 2.01 -14.55 5.75
C ALA A 260 1.82 -16.05 6.01
N LEU A 261 0.59 -16.55 5.99
CA LEU A 261 0.28 -17.97 6.20
C LEU A 261 0.82 -18.89 5.09
N ARG A 262 1.04 -18.33 3.89
CA ARG A 262 1.74 -19.01 2.81
C ARG A 262 3.27 -18.99 2.96
N GLY A 263 3.78 -18.33 4.00
CA GLY A 263 5.21 -18.16 4.27
C GLY A 263 5.87 -17.06 3.43
N LEU A 264 5.08 -16.13 2.87
CA LEU A 264 5.53 -15.02 2.03
C LEU A 264 5.57 -13.72 2.84
N VAL A 265 6.14 -12.65 2.27
CA VAL A 265 6.36 -11.39 2.98
C VAL A 265 5.29 -10.36 2.60
N PRO A 266 4.27 -10.12 3.46
CA PRO A 266 3.35 -9.01 3.26
C PRO A 266 3.97 -7.70 3.72
N LEU A 267 3.72 -6.63 2.96
CA LEU A 267 4.05 -5.26 3.33
C LEU A 267 2.76 -4.45 3.39
N TYR A 268 2.34 -4.08 4.60
CA TYR A 268 1.08 -3.38 4.82
C TYR A 268 1.24 -1.88 4.54
N VAL A 269 1.03 -1.49 3.27
CA VAL A 269 1.21 -0.10 2.80
C VAL A 269 0.03 0.35 1.95
N THR A 270 -0.22 1.65 1.95
CA THR A 270 -1.19 2.30 1.07
C THR A 270 -0.51 3.01 -0.10
N LEU A 271 -1.29 3.37 -1.12
CA LEU A 271 -0.79 4.05 -2.33
C LEU A 271 -0.19 5.44 -2.07
N ASN A 272 -0.60 6.09 -0.98
CA ASN A 272 -0.16 7.42 -0.58
C ASN A 272 1.13 7.41 0.27
N GLN A 273 1.74 6.24 0.48
CA GLN A 273 2.95 6.10 1.26
C GLN A 273 4.16 5.96 0.36
N ARG A 274 5.26 6.62 0.75
CA ARG A 274 6.58 6.29 0.22
C ARG A 274 6.97 4.90 0.68
N LEU A 275 7.43 4.06 -0.23
CA LEU A 275 7.86 2.70 0.03
C LEU A 275 9.03 2.69 1.03
N PRO A 276 8.95 1.90 2.12
CA PRO A 276 9.96 1.86 3.18
C PRO A 276 11.18 1.01 2.80
N PHE A 277 11.63 1.12 1.55
CA PHE A 277 12.86 0.51 1.05
C PHE A 277 13.91 1.57 0.80
N PHE A 278 15.18 1.21 0.95
CA PHE A 278 16.28 2.09 0.56
C PHE A 278 16.43 2.14 -0.96
N ASP A 279 17.08 3.19 -1.44
CA ASP A 279 17.24 3.45 -2.87
C ASP A 279 18.08 2.36 -3.55
N ASN A 280 17.73 2.01 -4.79
CA ASN A 280 18.44 1.03 -5.64
C ASN A 280 18.64 -0.36 -4.99
N THR A 281 17.66 -0.86 -4.22
CA THR A 281 17.76 -2.16 -3.53
C THR A 281 16.99 -3.30 -4.19
N MET A 282 16.04 -3.03 -5.08
CA MET A 282 15.20 -4.05 -5.72
C MET A 282 15.70 -4.41 -7.12
N ASP A 283 15.65 -5.70 -7.50
CA ASP A 283 15.94 -6.16 -8.86
C ASP A 283 14.69 -6.11 -9.76
N LEU A 284 13.50 -6.20 -9.16
CA LEU A 284 12.22 -6.26 -9.86
C LEU A 284 11.14 -5.48 -9.11
N VAL A 285 10.31 -4.74 -9.84
CA VAL A 285 9.01 -4.24 -9.37
C VAL A 285 7.96 -4.80 -10.32
N HIS A 286 7.04 -5.58 -9.78
CA HIS A 286 5.88 -6.13 -10.47
C HIS A 286 4.62 -5.39 -10.01
N THR A 287 3.70 -5.10 -10.93
CA THR A 287 2.39 -4.52 -10.60
C THR A 287 1.29 -5.27 -11.33
N THR A 288 0.19 -5.58 -10.63
CA THR A 288 -0.99 -6.25 -11.20
C THR A 288 -2.28 -5.70 -10.60
N GLY A 289 -3.25 -5.37 -11.45
CA GLY A 289 -4.69 -5.23 -11.11
C GLY A 289 -5.06 -4.35 -9.91
N PHE A 290 -4.20 -3.41 -9.53
CA PHE A 290 -4.41 -2.51 -8.39
C PHE A 290 -4.38 -1.04 -8.81
N MET A 291 -3.41 -0.69 -9.65
CA MET A 291 -3.37 0.59 -10.33
C MET A 291 -4.00 0.39 -11.70
N ASP A 292 -5.29 0.69 -11.80
CA ASP A 292 -5.99 0.69 -13.08
C ASP A 292 -6.34 2.14 -13.44
N GLY A 293 -7.07 2.34 -14.54
CA GLY A 293 -7.36 3.65 -15.11
C GLY A 293 -8.13 4.65 -14.24
N TRP A 294 -8.42 4.34 -12.99
CA TRP A 294 -8.98 5.25 -11.99
C TRP A 294 -7.92 6.11 -11.30
N ILE A 295 -6.64 5.71 -11.36
CA ILE A 295 -5.57 6.41 -10.64
C ILE A 295 -5.31 7.79 -11.24
N ASP A 296 -5.17 8.79 -10.39
CA ASP A 296 -4.80 10.13 -10.81
C ASP A 296 -3.39 10.13 -11.42
N LEU A 297 -3.18 10.89 -12.50
CA LEU A 297 -1.90 10.90 -13.22
C LEU A 297 -0.77 11.47 -12.38
N LEU A 298 -1.02 12.49 -11.54
CA LEU A 298 0.00 13.05 -10.66
C LEU A 298 0.35 12.08 -9.54
N LEU A 299 -0.64 11.37 -8.99
CA LEU A 299 -0.38 10.30 -8.03
C LEU A 299 0.45 9.16 -8.66
N LEU A 300 0.10 8.73 -9.88
CA LEU A 300 0.88 7.74 -10.61
C LEU A 300 2.31 8.22 -10.84
N ASP A 301 2.52 9.51 -11.12
CA ASP A 301 3.86 10.08 -11.27
C ASP A 301 4.72 9.84 -10.03
N PHE A 302 4.21 10.23 -8.85
CA PHE A 302 4.91 9.99 -7.58
C PHE A 302 5.21 8.51 -7.35
N ILE A 303 4.28 7.61 -7.69
CA ILE A 303 4.48 6.16 -7.56
C ILE A 303 5.57 5.67 -8.50
N LEU A 304 5.58 6.11 -9.76
CA LEU A 304 6.59 5.71 -10.75
C LEU A 304 7.99 6.18 -10.33
N TYR A 305 8.12 7.40 -9.79
CA TYR A 305 9.39 7.87 -9.23
C TYR A 305 9.81 7.08 -7.98
N ASP A 306 8.87 6.65 -7.14
CA ASP A 306 9.20 5.84 -5.96
C ASP A 306 9.61 4.40 -6.34
N TRP A 307 8.98 3.81 -7.35
CA TRP A 307 9.41 2.55 -7.95
C TRP A 307 10.78 2.65 -8.60
N ASP A 308 11.01 3.71 -9.38
CA ASP A 308 12.32 3.98 -9.96
C ASP A 308 13.38 4.14 -8.88
N ARG A 309 13.08 4.87 -7.81
CA ARG A 309 13.99 5.06 -6.68
C ARG A 309 14.45 3.73 -6.08
N ILE A 310 13.54 2.78 -5.85
CA ILE A 310 13.89 1.49 -5.22
C ILE A 310 14.51 0.49 -6.20
N LEU A 311 14.22 0.59 -7.50
CA LEU A 311 14.83 -0.25 -8.52
C LEU A 311 16.31 0.10 -8.69
N ARG A 312 17.17 -0.91 -8.69
CA ARG A 312 18.59 -0.71 -9.05
C ARG A 312 18.77 -0.44 -10.54
N PRO A 313 19.89 0.18 -10.97
CA PRO A 313 20.28 0.19 -12.38
C PRO A 313 20.25 -1.22 -12.99
N GLY A 314 19.59 -1.39 -14.13
CA GLY A 314 19.35 -2.69 -14.74
C GLY A 314 18.20 -3.50 -14.11
N GLY A 315 17.53 -2.99 -13.08
CA GLY A 315 16.34 -3.61 -12.50
C GLY A 315 15.15 -3.54 -13.46
N LEU A 316 14.23 -4.49 -13.32
CA LEU A 316 13.07 -4.64 -14.19
C LEU A 316 11.82 -4.03 -13.55
N LEU A 317 11.08 -3.22 -14.32
CA LEU A 317 9.70 -2.84 -14.04
C LEU A 317 8.79 -3.67 -14.93
N TRP A 318 8.00 -4.54 -14.30
CA TRP A 318 7.02 -5.39 -14.96
C TRP A 318 5.61 -4.89 -14.65
N ILE A 319 4.99 -4.30 -15.65
CA ILE A 319 3.60 -3.88 -15.64
C ILE A 319 2.75 -5.02 -16.21
N ASP A 320 1.93 -5.64 -15.38
CA ASP A 320 1.10 -6.77 -15.76
C ASP A 320 -0.39 -6.38 -15.84
N ARG A 321 -0.94 -6.42 -17.06
CA ARG A 321 -2.36 -6.17 -17.37
C ARG A 321 -2.92 -4.88 -16.76
N PHE A 322 -2.16 -3.79 -16.81
CA PHE A 322 -2.68 -2.47 -16.48
C PHE A 322 -3.85 -2.14 -17.42
N PHE A 323 -5.03 -1.83 -16.89
CA PHE A 323 -6.15 -1.49 -17.76
C PHE A 323 -6.53 -0.01 -17.67
N CYS A 324 -6.86 0.59 -18.80
CA CYS A 324 -7.37 1.95 -18.87
C CYS A 324 -8.39 2.10 -20.01
N SER A 325 -9.10 3.22 -19.99
CA SER A 325 -9.90 3.66 -21.13
C SER A 325 -8.99 3.93 -22.32
N LYS A 326 -9.46 3.62 -23.54
CA LYS A 326 -8.76 3.94 -24.79
C LYS A 326 -8.44 5.43 -24.93
N LYS A 327 -9.29 6.30 -24.34
CA LYS A 327 -9.11 7.75 -24.39
C LYS A 327 -7.91 8.23 -23.56
N ASP A 328 -7.58 7.49 -22.50
CA ASP A 328 -6.50 7.85 -21.56
C ASP A 328 -5.21 7.08 -21.84
N LEU A 329 -5.22 6.18 -22.84
CA LEU A 329 -4.09 5.31 -23.16
C LEU A 329 -2.82 6.12 -23.41
N ASP A 330 -2.88 7.18 -24.22
CA ASP A 330 -1.72 8.00 -24.55
C ASP A 330 -1.12 8.69 -23.30
N ASN A 331 -1.97 9.11 -22.36
CA ASN A 331 -1.53 9.70 -21.10
C ASN A 331 -0.76 8.66 -20.27
N TYR A 332 -1.33 7.45 -20.07
CA TYR A 332 -0.65 6.39 -19.32
C TYR A 332 0.61 5.88 -20.02
N MET A 333 0.61 5.81 -21.36
CA MET A 333 1.79 5.49 -22.14
C MET A 333 2.91 6.50 -21.91
N PHE A 334 2.58 7.79 -21.91
CA PHE A 334 3.54 8.83 -21.58
C PHE A 334 4.11 8.64 -20.17
N MET A 335 3.27 8.39 -19.17
CA MET A 335 3.69 8.15 -17.78
C MET A 335 4.70 7.00 -17.68
N PHE A 336 4.47 5.86 -18.33
CA PHE A 336 5.39 4.72 -18.25
C PHE A 336 6.70 4.91 -19.02
N LEU A 337 6.73 5.79 -20.03
CA LEU A 337 7.89 5.98 -20.90
C LEU A 337 8.77 7.18 -20.51
N GLN A 338 8.25 8.12 -19.71
CA GLN A 338 8.97 9.37 -19.36
C GLN A 338 10.33 9.13 -18.67
N LEU A 339 10.49 8.03 -17.93
CA LEU A 339 11.71 7.72 -17.17
C LEU A 339 12.84 7.11 -18.03
N ARG A 340 12.66 7.02 -19.35
CA ARG A 340 13.63 6.52 -20.34
C ARG A 340 14.09 5.09 -20.08
N TYR A 341 13.17 4.22 -19.64
CA TYR A 341 13.46 2.81 -19.47
C TYR A 341 13.68 2.12 -20.82
N LYS A 342 14.59 1.16 -20.86
CA LYS A 342 14.78 0.30 -22.03
C LYS A 342 13.60 -0.67 -22.11
N LYS A 343 12.94 -0.72 -23.26
CA LYS A 343 11.78 -1.58 -23.50
C LYS A 343 12.22 -2.97 -23.96
N HIS A 344 11.89 -4.01 -23.20
CA HIS A 344 12.10 -5.41 -23.60
C HIS A 344 10.86 -6.00 -24.27
N LYS A 345 9.70 -5.85 -23.63
CA LYS A 345 8.40 -6.27 -24.17
C LYS A 345 7.35 -5.20 -23.91
N TRP A 346 6.42 -5.04 -24.84
CA TRP A 346 5.30 -4.12 -24.71
C TRP A 346 4.15 -4.61 -25.56
N VAL A 347 3.01 -4.86 -24.95
CA VAL A 347 1.82 -5.37 -25.62
C VAL A 347 0.60 -4.59 -25.17
N ILE A 348 -0.25 -4.24 -26.13
CA ILE A 348 -1.56 -3.65 -25.88
C ILE A 348 -2.60 -4.61 -26.45
N SER A 349 -3.62 -4.93 -25.67
CA SER A 349 -4.72 -5.80 -26.11
C SER A 349 -6.07 -5.21 -25.72
N PRO A 350 -7.12 -5.36 -26.53
CA PRO A 350 -8.46 -4.97 -26.12
C PRO A 350 -8.92 -5.76 -24.88
N LYS A 351 -9.50 -5.04 -23.91
CA LYS A 351 -10.24 -5.63 -22.78
C LYS A 351 -11.74 -5.64 -23.05
N SER A 352 -12.25 -4.54 -23.62
CA SER A 352 -13.64 -4.35 -24.01
C SER A 352 -13.72 -3.37 -25.19
N LYS A 353 -14.93 -2.91 -25.55
CA LYS A 353 -15.12 -1.93 -26.63
C LYS A 353 -14.30 -0.64 -26.40
N ASP A 354 -14.25 -0.17 -25.15
CA ASP A 354 -13.68 1.12 -24.79
C ASP A 354 -12.46 1.03 -23.85
N GLU A 355 -12.10 -0.18 -23.41
CA GLU A 355 -10.96 -0.42 -22.51
C GLU A 355 -9.89 -1.30 -23.16
N VAL A 356 -8.64 -1.09 -22.73
CA VAL A 356 -7.47 -1.86 -23.16
C VAL A 356 -6.67 -2.34 -21.96
N TYR A 357 -5.95 -3.44 -22.14
CA TYR A 357 -4.85 -3.87 -21.29
C TYR A 357 -3.52 -3.42 -21.89
N VAL A 358 -2.61 -2.98 -21.02
CA VAL A 358 -1.22 -2.66 -21.32
C VAL A 358 -0.36 -3.54 -20.42
N SER A 359 0.54 -4.31 -21.03
CA SER A 359 1.58 -5.05 -20.31
C SER A 359 2.93 -4.67 -20.87
N ALA A 360 3.88 -4.39 -19.98
CA ALA A 360 5.19 -3.90 -20.36
C ALA A 360 6.27 -4.45 -19.44
N LEU A 361 7.42 -4.75 -20.03
CA LEU A 361 8.63 -5.12 -19.32
C LEU A 361 9.72 -4.13 -19.70
N LEU A 362 10.14 -3.36 -18.71
CA LEU A 362 10.98 -2.19 -18.85
C LEU A 362 12.21 -2.36 -17.96
N GLU A 363 13.39 -1.96 -18.43
CA GLU A 363 14.64 -2.03 -17.68
C GLU A 363 15.14 -0.62 -17.35
N LYS A 364 15.41 -0.37 -16.06
CA LYS A 364 15.92 0.92 -15.59
C LYS A 364 17.33 1.16 -16.14
N PRO A 365 17.60 2.29 -16.83
CA PRO A 365 18.93 2.57 -17.37
C PRO A 365 19.92 2.91 -16.23
N PRO A 366 21.23 2.73 -16.46
CA PRO A 366 22.23 3.32 -15.57
C PRO A 366 22.14 4.84 -15.66
N ARG A 367 21.87 5.49 -14.53
CA ARG A 367 21.96 6.96 -14.38
C ARG A 367 23.17 7.27 -13.51
N ALA A 368 24.36 7.02 -14.06
CA ALA A 368 25.59 7.53 -13.46
C ALA A 368 25.69 9.01 -13.82
N ILE A 369 25.88 9.87 -12.81
CA ILE A 369 26.28 11.26 -12.99
C ILE A 369 27.81 11.29 -13.08
#